data_AF-A0A495IDD5-F1
#
_entry.id   AF-A0A495IDD5-F1
#
_cell.length_a   1.000
_cell.length_b   1.000
_cell.length_c   1.000
_cell.angle_alpha   90.00
_cell.angle_beta   90.00
_cell.angle_gamma   90.00
#
_symmetry.space_group_name_H-M   'P 1'
#
loop_
_entity.id
_entity.type
_entity.pdbx_description
1 polymer ?
#
loop_
_entity_poly.entity_id
_entity_poly.type
_entity_poly.pdbx_seq_one_letter_code
_entity_poly.pdbx_strand_id
1 'polypeptide(L)'
;MPRAALPRARTVALAAAIAIGTVGLAAAPASAFADGTGTGTDTGSQVTIGDAALASCTADALGDDPSTTTFATSDLESLTALTCAGVGDASQLGLYSGLTSLDLDGSPIGDLTAIGTLTGLISLSLDDDSALDNDGAIGDLTPLGSLTNLTTLSLADDGLSDVKPLRPLQQLQHLDLEGNHISDLSPLLFLNVATITATDQTVTGPAETFGATLHEPVMYDRWDSRVEFYTGPGTEYKLQTNNDFVVTSTTSGSLTWTSSFPGFTGTYSFASALGILTPPTTGPGVAQLPAVTVKTHAAPGVWLPYQVNYGYQWFRNGVAIPGATSGSYTPKSSDLGAKLSYVVTVSLPDYATQTRTSPTYRVAGRPFTKTSAPAINGTTRVGHIVTATRGPWSPAGISFTYRWNRDGKPIAGATKSTYKLTSADAHHAITVTVTGAKSGYATTSRTSPAVKPTFH
;
A
#
# COMPACT_ATOMS: atom_id res chain seq x y z
N MET A 1 -35.27 7.64 -29.85
CA MET A 1 -36.22 8.45 -29.05
C MET A 1 -35.42 9.15 -27.96
N PRO A 2 -35.33 10.49 -27.90
CA PRO A 2 -34.68 11.15 -26.80
C PRO A 2 -35.68 11.20 -25.64
N ARG A 3 -35.37 10.54 -24.52
CA ARG A 3 -36.18 10.61 -23.30
C ARG A 3 -35.49 11.56 -22.32
N ALA A 4 -36.32 12.43 -21.75
CA ALA A 4 -35.99 13.66 -21.05
C ALA A 4 -34.89 13.54 -19.99
N ALA A 5 -34.04 14.57 -19.94
CA ALA A 5 -33.20 14.86 -18.79
C ALA A 5 -34.10 15.11 -17.56
N LEU A 6 -34.01 14.24 -16.56
CA LEU A 6 -34.57 14.52 -15.24
C LEU A 6 -33.67 15.55 -14.55
N PRO A 7 -34.24 16.57 -13.87
CA PRO A 7 -33.46 17.55 -13.14
C PRO A 7 -32.74 16.86 -11.98
N ARG A 8 -31.47 17.23 -11.75
CA ARG A 8 -30.76 16.92 -10.50
C ARG A 8 -31.63 17.42 -9.36
N ALA A 9 -32.24 16.50 -8.62
CA ALA A 9 -32.83 16.83 -7.33
C ALA A 9 -31.67 17.32 -6.46
N ARG A 10 -31.63 18.63 -6.20
CA ARG A 10 -30.98 19.13 -5.00
C ARG A 10 -31.72 18.44 -3.87
N THR A 11 -31.09 17.46 -3.22
CA THR A 11 -31.53 16.97 -1.93
C THR A 11 -31.47 18.16 -1.01
N VAL A 12 -32.63 18.79 -0.79
CA VAL A 12 -32.84 19.63 0.38
C VAL A 12 -32.65 18.63 1.52
N ALA A 13 -31.52 18.71 2.22
CA ALA A 13 -31.38 18.08 3.52
C ALA A 13 -32.58 18.57 4.31
N LEU A 14 -33.54 17.67 4.52
CA LEU A 14 -34.59 17.90 5.48
C LEU A 14 -33.86 17.75 6.81
N ALA A 15 -33.23 18.83 7.27
CA ALA A 15 -32.87 18.96 8.66
C ALA A 15 -34.16 18.66 9.42
N ALA A 16 -34.26 17.44 9.95
CA ALA A 16 -35.10 17.22 11.08
C ALA A 16 -34.43 18.04 12.17
N ALA A 17 -34.75 19.34 12.19
CA ALA A 17 -34.72 20.08 13.43
C ALA A 17 -35.60 19.23 14.33
N ILE A 18 -34.97 18.40 15.15
CA ILE A 18 -35.50 18.15 16.47
C ILE A 18 -35.57 19.55 17.03
N ALA A 19 -36.74 20.16 16.87
CA ALA A 19 -37.13 21.22 17.75
C ALA A 19 -37.05 20.55 19.12
N ILE A 20 -35.89 20.66 19.76
CA ILE A 20 -35.83 20.93 21.18
C ILE A 20 -36.78 22.12 21.25
N GLY A 21 -38.04 21.84 21.56
CA GLY A 21 -39.03 22.88 21.62
C GLY A 21 -38.36 23.94 22.44
N THR A 22 -38.32 25.17 21.93
CA THR A 22 -38.23 26.31 22.82
C THR A 22 -39.39 26.06 23.79
N VAL A 23 -39.10 25.41 24.91
CA VAL A 23 -39.85 25.60 26.14
C VAL A 23 -39.72 27.10 26.24
N GLY A 24 -40.79 27.79 25.83
CA GLY A 24 -40.83 29.23 25.92
C GLY A 24 -40.30 29.51 27.31
N LEU A 25 -39.21 30.27 27.39
CA LEU A 25 -38.62 30.70 28.66
C LEU A 25 -39.79 31.23 29.50
N ALA A 26 -40.36 30.39 30.33
CA ALA A 26 -40.82 30.84 31.61
C ALA A 26 -39.50 31.16 32.28
N ALA A 27 -39.10 32.42 32.14
CA ALA A 27 -38.10 33.02 33.00
C ALA A 27 -38.34 32.42 34.39
N ALA A 28 -37.32 31.75 34.93
CA ALA A 28 -37.29 31.52 36.37
C ALA A 28 -37.71 32.85 37.01
N PRO A 29 -38.64 32.86 37.98
CA PRO A 29 -39.04 34.11 38.59
C PRO A 29 -37.74 34.80 39.01
N ALA A 30 -37.50 35.99 38.44
CA ALA A 30 -36.42 36.84 38.87
C ALA A 30 -36.60 36.95 40.39
N SER A 31 -35.74 36.24 41.13
CA SER A 31 -35.55 36.55 42.53
C SER A 31 -35.06 37.97 42.46
N ALA A 32 -35.92 38.90 42.87
CA ALA A 32 -35.65 40.32 42.80
C ALA A 32 -34.36 40.58 43.59
N PHE A 33 -33.23 40.62 42.88
CA PHE A 33 -32.00 41.18 43.38
C PHE A 33 -32.25 42.68 43.40
N ALA A 34 -32.51 43.17 44.60
CA ALA A 34 -32.60 44.58 44.86
C ALA A 34 -31.34 45.26 44.32
N ASP A 35 -31.55 46.29 43.50
CA ASP A 35 -30.56 47.31 43.19
C ASP A 35 -30.07 47.92 44.51
N GLY A 36 -28.98 47.34 45.00
CA GLY A 36 -28.29 47.72 46.21
C GLY A 36 -26.84 47.93 45.82
N THR A 37 -26.45 49.18 45.71
CA THR A 37 -25.06 49.67 45.69
C THR A 37 -24.35 49.38 47.03
N GLY A 38 -24.50 48.17 47.54
CA GLY A 38 -23.86 47.67 48.75
C GLY A 38 -22.56 47.00 48.38
N THR A 39 -21.45 47.60 48.81
CA THR A 39 -20.12 46.98 48.90
C THR A 39 -20.10 45.88 49.97
N GLY A 40 -21.06 44.95 49.91
CA GLY A 40 -21.11 43.75 50.72
C GLY A 40 -20.13 42.75 50.10
N THR A 41 -19.04 42.47 50.79
CA THR A 41 -18.19 41.32 50.50
C THR A 41 -19.05 40.07 50.67
N ASP A 42 -19.60 39.55 49.57
CA ASP A 42 -20.08 38.19 49.55
C ASP A 42 -18.88 37.28 49.82
N THR A 43 -18.85 36.70 51.01
CA THR A 43 -17.81 35.79 51.46
C THR A 43 -18.08 34.35 51.00
N GLY A 44 -18.99 34.16 50.05
CA GLY A 44 -19.10 32.91 49.30
C GLY A 44 -17.76 32.54 48.67
N SER A 45 -17.47 31.23 48.58
CA SER A 45 -16.30 30.77 47.86
C SER A 45 -16.43 31.20 46.41
N GLN A 46 -15.51 32.04 45.92
CA GLN A 46 -15.47 32.44 44.52
C GLN A 46 -14.53 31.54 43.73
N VAL A 47 -14.88 31.28 42.48
CA VAL A 47 -14.06 30.50 41.55
C VAL A 47 -13.91 31.26 40.24
N THR A 48 -12.68 31.30 39.73
CA THR A 48 -12.39 31.81 38.39
C THR A 48 -12.51 30.68 37.37
N ILE A 49 -13.29 30.89 36.32
CA ILE A 49 -13.43 29.98 35.19
C ILE A 49 -12.31 30.30 34.18
N GLY A 50 -11.49 29.30 33.89
CA GLY A 50 -10.27 29.43 33.10
C GLY A 50 -10.51 29.42 31.59
N ASP A 51 -11.53 28.71 31.12
CA ASP A 51 -11.95 28.74 29.73
C ASP A 51 -12.80 29.99 29.44
N ALA A 52 -12.39 30.77 28.44
CA ALA A 52 -13.01 32.05 28.15
C ALA A 52 -14.43 31.91 27.57
N ALA A 53 -14.70 30.85 26.80
CA ALA A 53 -16.02 30.60 26.24
C ALA A 53 -16.97 30.13 27.36
N LEU A 54 -16.51 29.23 28.23
CA LEU A 54 -17.26 28.78 29.40
C LEU A 54 -17.55 29.93 30.37
N ALA A 55 -16.58 30.81 30.62
CA ALA A 55 -16.78 32.00 31.45
C ALA A 55 -17.83 32.94 30.83
N SER A 56 -17.72 33.21 29.53
CA SER A 56 -18.64 34.11 28.83
C SER A 56 -20.08 33.59 28.81
N CYS A 57 -20.32 32.31 28.52
CA CYS A 57 -21.67 31.75 28.55
C CYS A 57 -22.22 31.64 29.97
N THR A 58 -21.37 31.40 30.97
CA THR A 58 -21.76 31.41 32.39
C THR A 58 -22.23 32.80 32.81
N ALA A 59 -21.50 33.84 32.42
CA ALA A 59 -21.90 35.22 32.69
C ALA A 59 -23.25 35.55 32.05
N ASP A 60 -23.45 35.18 30.79
CA ASP A 60 -24.72 35.40 30.08
C ASP A 60 -25.89 34.66 30.76
N ALA A 61 -25.67 33.41 31.20
CA ALA A 61 -26.67 32.63 31.92
C ALA A 61 -27.07 33.23 33.29
N LEU A 62 -26.15 33.95 33.93
CA LEU A 62 -26.38 34.66 35.20
C LEU A 62 -26.88 36.11 35.01
N GLY A 63 -26.85 36.63 33.78
CA GLY A 63 -27.19 38.02 33.47
C GLY A 63 -26.07 39.03 33.80
N ASP A 64 -24.84 38.55 33.91
CA ASP A 64 -23.64 39.34 34.16
C ASP A 64 -22.99 39.86 32.86
N ASP A 65 -21.99 40.73 32.98
CA ASP A 65 -21.19 41.19 31.84
C ASP A 65 -20.43 40.00 31.22
N PRO A 66 -20.44 39.78 29.89
CA PRO A 66 -19.76 38.65 29.24
C PRO A 66 -18.24 38.57 29.47
N SER A 67 -17.60 39.64 29.94
CA SER A 67 -16.19 39.65 30.35
C SER A 67 -15.95 39.14 31.78
N THR A 68 -17.02 38.81 32.52
CA THR A 68 -16.97 38.26 33.88
C THR A 68 -16.35 36.87 33.85
N THR A 69 -15.35 36.65 34.69
CA THR A 69 -14.60 35.38 34.76
C THR A 69 -14.60 34.74 36.13
N THR A 70 -15.13 35.42 37.15
CA THR A 70 -15.14 34.95 38.55
C THR A 70 -16.56 35.02 39.08
N PHE A 71 -17.04 33.89 39.60
CA PHE A 71 -18.42 33.71 40.04
C PHE A 71 -18.46 33.13 41.46
N ALA A 72 -19.55 33.33 42.19
CA ALA A 72 -19.76 32.60 43.44
C ALA A 72 -20.09 31.13 43.13
N THR A 73 -19.55 30.19 43.91
CA THR A 73 -19.83 28.75 43.71
C THR A 73 -21.31 28.43 43.79
N SER A 74 -22.06 29.13 44.65
CA SER A 74 -23.51 28.97 44.76
C SER A 74 -24.25 29.33 43.49
N ASP A 75 -23.75 30.30 42.72
CA ASP A 75 -24.38 30.70 41.46
C ASP A 75 -24.18 29.60 40.42
N LEU A 76 -22.96 29.07 40.30
CA LEU A 76 -22.64 27.93 39.42
C LEU A 76 -23.47 26.69 39.77
N GLU A 77 -23.60 26.36 41.05
CA GLU A 77 -24.39 25.21 41.55
C GLU A 77 -25.90 25.39 41.31
N SER A 78 -26.39 26.63 41.20
CA SER A 78 -27.81 26.95 41.01
C SER A 78 -28.29 26.91 39.56
N LEU A 79 -27.36 26.96 38.59
CA LEU A 79 -27.69 26.91 37.17
C LEU A 79 -28.31 25.56 36.81
N THR A 80 -29.46 25.59 36.16
CA THR A 80 -30.19 24.39 35.72
C THR A 80 -30.02 24.08 34.24
N ALA A 81 -29.62 25.08 33.45
CA ALA A 81 -29.37 24.97 32.01
C ALA A 81 -28.18 25.85 31.63
N LEU A 82 -27.36 25.37 30.69
CA LEU A 82 -26.22 26.11 30.15
C LEU A 82 -26.06 25.76 28.66
N THR A 83 -25.86 26.78 27.84
CA THR A 83 -25.57 26.66 26.40
C THR A 83 -24.30 27.44 26.11
N CYS A 84 -23.28 26.76 25.58
CA CYS A 84 -22.01 27.37 25.23
C CYS A 84 -21.53 26.84 23.89
N ALA A 85 -20.75 27.62 23.16
CA ALA A 85 -20.10 27.18 21.94
C ALA A 85 -18.61 27.51 22.02
N GLY A 86 -17.77 26.68 21.40
CA GLY A 86 -16.31 26.89 21.36
C GLY A 86 -15.61 26.73 22.71
N VAL A 87 -16.17 25.93 23.63
CA VAL A 87 -15.51 25.59 24.90
C VAL A 87 -14.33 24.66 24.61
N GLY A 88 -13.11 25.09 24.92
CA GLY A 88 -11.90 24.30 24.69
C GLY A 88 -11.47 23.47 25.90
N ASP A 89 -11.79 23.93 27.11
CA ASP A 89 -11.50 23.22 28.36
C ASP A 89 -12.75 23.07 29.24
N ALA A 90 -13.26 21.84 29.29
CA ALA A 90 -14.44 21.45 30.04
C ALA A 90 -14.15 21.05 31.50
N SER A 91 -12.90 21.10 31.97
CA SER A 91 -12.47 20.51 33.25
C SER A 91 -13.19 21.08 34.48
N GLN A 92 -13.69 22.32 34.39
CA GLN A 92 -14.42 23.00 35.46
C GLN A 92 -15.94 22.78 35.42
N LEU A 93 -16.49 22.05 34.45
CA LEU A 93 -17.93 21.79 34.37
C LEU A 93 -18.48 21.02 35.57
N GLY A 94 -17.64 20.27 36.30
CA GLY A 94 -18.06 19.60 37.53
C GLY A 94 -18.51 20.53 38.67
N LEU A 95 -18.29 21.85 38.54
CA LEU A 95 -18.79 22.86 39.48
C LEU A 95 -20.29 23.17 39.30
N TYR A 96 -20.88 22.79 38.17
CA TYR A 96 -22.24 23.15 37.79
C TYR A 96 -23.22 22.02 38.16
N SER A 97 -23.20 21.58 39.41
CA SER A 97 -23.89 20.35 39.85
C SER A 97 -25.42 20.39 39.75
N GLY A 98 -26.01 21.58 39.58
CA GLY A 98 -27.45 21.77 39.39
C GLY A 98 -27.95 21.57 37.96
N LEU A 99 -27.06 21.39 36.99
CA LEU A 99 -27.44 21.31 35.58
C LEU A 99 -28.33 20.09 35.29
N THR A 100 -29.40 20.37 34.56
CA THR A 100 -30.32 19.39 33.99
C THR A 100 -30.30 19.40 32.46
N SER A 101 -29.83 20.50 31.86
CA SER A 101 -29.63 20.65 30.42
C SER A 101 -28.27 21.27 30.15
N LEU A 102 -27.50 20.66 29.27
CA LEU A 102 -26.20 21.16 28.85
C LEU A 102 -26.07 21.03 27.34
N ASP A 103 -25.76 22.13 26.68
CA ASP A 103 -25.54 22.22 25.24
C ASP A 103 -24.16 22.85 25.02
N LEU A 104 -23.27 22.07 24.42
CA LEU A 104 -21.89 22.47 24.10
C LEU A 104 -21.60 22.29 22.60
N ASP A 105 -22.60 22.38 21.74
CA ASP A 105 -22.43 22.18 20.30
C ASP A 105 -21.31 23.08 19.73
N GLY A 106 -20.53 22.55 18.79
CA GLY A 106 -19.37 23.22 18.19
C GLY A 106 -18.22 23.48 19.18
N SER A 107 -18.16 22.74 20.29
CA SER A 107 -17.06 22.82 21.25
C SER A 107 -16.09 21.64 21.06
N PRO A 108 -14.78 21.88 20.84
CA PRO A 108 -13.79 20.83 20.59
C PRO A 108 -13.37 20.09 21.87
N ILE A 109 -14.33 19.45 22.54
CA ILE A 109 -14.14 18.80 23.84
C ILE A 109 -13.86 17.31 23.63
N GLY A 110 -12.64 16.86 23.91
CA GLY A 110 -12.33 15.42 23.88
C GLY A 110 -12.45 14.70 25.24
N ASP A 111 -12.29 15.43 26.35
CA ASP A 111 -12.35 14.86 27.70
C ASP A 111 -13.71 15.11 28.35
N LEU A 112 -14.52 14.05 28.44
CA LEU A 112 -15.86 14.09 29.02
C LEU A 112 -15.87 13.83 30.55
N THR A 113 -14.71 13.71 31.21
CA THR A 113 -14.63 13.30 32.63
C THR A 113 -15.42 14.23 33.55
N ALA A 114 -15.32 15.54 33.37
CA ALA A 114 -16.07 16.52 34.17
C ALA A 114 -17.58 16.42 33.91
N ILE A 115 -17.99 16.23 32.65
CA ILE A 115 -19.39 16.07 32.25
C ILE A 115 -19.99 14.81 32.90
N GLY A 116 -19.23 13.72 32.99
CA GLY A 116 -19.63 12.48 33.68
C GLY A 116 -19.94 12.65 35.18
N THR A 117 -19.59 13.79 35.80
CA THR A 117 -19.96 14.10 37.18
C THR A 117 -21.35 14.74 37.31
N LEU A 118 -21.91 15.26 36.22
CA LEU A 118 -23.20 15.96 36.16
C LEU A 118 -24.39 15.01 36.12
N THR A 119 -24.49 14.12 37.12
CA THR A 119 -25.50 13.03 37.15
C THR A 119 -26.96 13.49 37.17
N GLY A 120 -27.20 14.80 37.38
CA GLY A 120 -28.52 15.43 37.27
C GLY A 120 -28.99 15.73 35.84
N LEU A 121 -28.11 15.57 34.83
CA LEU A 121 -28.44 15.86 33.44
C LEU A 121 -29.58 14.98 32.91
N ILE A 122 -30.48 15.64 32.20
CA ILE A 122 -31.63 15.08 31.48
C ILE A 122 -31.43 15.25 29.97
N SER A 123 -30.81 16.37 29.56
CA SER A 123 -30.49 16.66 28.16
C SER A 123 -29.00 17.03 28.03
N LEU A 124 -28.32 16.42 27.07
CA LEU A 124 -26.94 16.71 26.71
C LEU A 124 -26.78 16.80 25.19
N SER A 125 -26.21 17.89 24.70
CA SER A 125 -25.84 18.08 23.30
C SER A 125 -24.35 18.41 23.22
N LEU A 126 -23.61 17.66 22.40
CA LEU A 126 -22.17 17.82 22.19
C LEU A 126 -21.83 17.82 20.70
N ASP A 127 -22.78 18.15 19.83
CA ASP A 127 -22.64 17.95 18.38
C ASP A 127 -21.46 18.75 17.83
N ASP A 128 -20.65 18.12 16.99
CA ASP A 128 -19.55 18.80 16.31
C ASP A 128 -20.06 19.47 15.03
N ASP A 129 -20.00 20.81 14.95
CA ASP A 129 -20.40 21.55 13.76
C ASP A 129 -19.25 21.74 12.76
N SER A 130 -18.06 21.21 13.06
CA SER A 130 -16.86 21.33 12.23
C SER A 130 -16.92 20.39 11.03
N ALA A 131 -17.77 20.75 10.06
CA ALA A 131 -17.96 20.03 8.79
C ALA A 131 -16.71 19.97 7.86
N LEU A 132 -15.49 20.21 8.37
CA LEU A 132 -14.27 20.38 7.58
C LEU A 132 -13.17 19.35 7.85
N ASP A 133 -13.14 18.65 8.99
CA ASP A 133 -12.11 17.67 9.34
C ASP A 133 -12.64 16.26 9.66
N ASN A 134 -13.93 16.07 9.99
CA ASN A 134 -14.53 14.76 10.32
C ASN A 134 -13.65 13.94 11.31
N ASP A 135 -12.88 14.61 12.17
CA ASP A 135 -11.95 13.97 13.10
C ASP A 135 -12.41 14.02 14.55
N GLY A 136 -13.63 14.55 14.79
CA GLY A 136 -14.46 14.43 15.99
C GLY A 136 -13.68 14.27 17.28
N ALA A 137 -13.61 15.31 18.10
CA ALA A 137 -12.77 15.32 19.29
C ALA A 137 -13.12 14.21 20.31
N ILE A 138 -14.36 13.71 20.30
CA ILE A 138 -14.90 12.77 21.28
C ILE A 138 -14.59 11.31 20.88
N GLY A 139 -13.53 10.75 21.48
CA GLY A 139 -13.17 9.34 21.28
C GLY A 139 -13.66 8.36 22.36
N ASP A 140 -13.91 8.84 23.59
CA ASP A 140 -14.25 7.99 24.75
C ASP A 140 -15.53 8.45 25.45
N LEU A 141 -16.61 7.68 25.26
CA LEU A 141 -17.92 7.92 25.87
C LEU A 141 -18.05 7.33 27.28
N THR A 142 -17.03 6.67 27.84
CA THR A 142 -17.09 6.03 29.17
C THR A 142 -17.62 6.94 30.28
N PRO A 143 -17.21 8.23 30.36
CA PRO A 143 -17.73 9.14 31.39
C PRO A 143 -19.25 9.35 31.33
N LEU A 144 -19.89 9.20 30.17
CA LEU A 144 -21.33 9.39 30.03
C LEU A 144 -22.15 8.25 30.68
N GLY A 145 -21.54 7.08 30.93
CA GLY A 145 -22.24 5.92 31.49
C GLY A 145 -22.83 6.14 32.90
N SER A 146 -22.41 7.18 33.62
CA SER A 146 -22.97 7.59 34.92
C SER A 146 -24.23 8.46 34.80
N LEU A 147 -24.52 9.03 33.64
CA LEU A 147 -25.58 10.00 33.41
C LEU A 147 -26.94 9.33 33.17
N THR A 148 -27.33 8.40 34.06
CA THR A 148 -28.47 7.49 33.86
C THR A 148 -29.84 8.18 33.82
N ASN A 149 -29.91 9.48 34.12
CA ASN A 149 -31.12 10.30 34.02
C ASN A 149 -31.33 10.92 32.62
N LEU A 150 -30.36 10.80 31.72
CA LEU A 150 -30.48 11.34 30.36
C LEU A 150 -31.67 10.75 29.62
N THR A 151 -32.50 11.63 29.09
CA THR A 151 -33.60 11.32 28.16
C THR A 151 -33.26 11.74 26.73
N THR A 152 -32.40 12.73 26.57
CA THR A 152 -31.97 13.25 25.26
C THR A 152 -30.44 13.33 25.23
N LEU A 153 -29.84 12.77 24.19
CA LEU A 153 -28.40 12.82 23.93
C LEU A 153 -28.16 13.08 22.44
N SER A 154 -27.49 14.18 22.12
CA SER A 154 -26.99 14.49 20.78
C SER A 154 -25.48 14.33 20.75
N LEU A 155 -24.99 13.54 19.81
CA LEU A 155 -23.58 13.24 19.56
C LEU A 155 -23.31 13.18 18.04
N ALA A 156 -23.92 14.07 17.28
CA ALA A 156 -23.77 14.10 15.82
C ALA A 156 -22.38 14.59 15.42
N ASP A 157 -21.85 14.04 14.33
CA ASP A 157 -20.57 14.43 13.70
C ASP A 157 -19.32 14.32 14.61
N ASP A 158 -19.42 13.57 15.72
CA ASP A 158 -18.39 13.45 16.77
C ASP A 158 -17.26 12.43 16.50
N GLY A 159 -17.17 11.84 15.30
CA GLY A 159 -16.12 10.86 14.97
C GLY A 159 -16.21 9.53 15.74
N LEU A 160 -17.37 9.20 16.31
CA LEU A 160 -17.58 8.03 17.17
C LEU A 160 -17.54 6.72 16.40
N SER A 161 -16.96 5.69 17.01
CA SER A 161 -16.97 4.31 16.47
C SER A 161 -17.47 3.25 17.46
N ASP A 162 -17.44 3.52 18.78
CA ASP A 162 -17.92 2.61 19.81
C ASP A 162 -19.00 3.26 20.68
N VAL A 163 -20.22 2.69 20.62
CA VAL A 163 -21.38 3.13 21.39
C VAL A 163 -21.68 2.26 22.62
N LYS A 164 -20.84 1.26 22.94
CA LYS A 164 -21.02 0.41 24.14
C LYS A 164 -21.13 1.19 25.45
N PRO A 165 -20.42 2.31 25.65
CA PRO A 165 -20.56 3.07 26.89
C PRO A 165 -21.97 3.61 27.15
N LEU A 166 -22.83 3.71 26.14
CA LEU A 166 -24.20 4.21 26.26
C LEU A 166 -25.18 3.18 26.86
N ARG A 167 -24.77 1.91 26.99
CA ARG A 167 -25.60 0.81 27.55
C ARG A 167 -26.29 1.12 28.90
N PRO A 168 -25.68 1.86 29.85
CA PRO A 168 -26.31 2.17 31.13
C PRO A 168 -27.46 3.20 31.04
N LEU A 169 -27.62 3.93 29.93
CA LEU A 169 -28.55 5.04 29.78
C LEU A 169 -30.00 4.57 29.53
N GLN A 170 -30.57 3.86 30.48
CA GLN A 170 -31.86 3.17 30.35
C GLN A 170 -33.08 4.11 30.23
N GLN A 171 -32.92 5.39 30.56
CA GLN A 171 -33.98 6.41 30.43
C GLN A 171 -33.98 7.12 29.07
N LEU A 172 -32.97 6.87 28.23
CA LEU A 172 -32.79 7.58 26.97
C LEU A 172 -34.00 7.37 26.05
N GLN A 173 -34.56 8.46 25.55
CA GLN A 173 -35.70 8.48 24.62
C GLN A 173 -35.27 8.94 23.23
N HIS A 174 -34.34 9.89 23.16
CA HIS A 174 -33.83 10.45 21.91
C HIS A 174 -32.31 10.36 21.90
N LEU A 175 -31.78 9.76 20.83
CA LEU A 175 -30.34 9.60 20.60
C LEU A 175 -30.02 10.02 19.16
N ASP A 176 -29.19 11.04 19.01
CA ASP A 176 -28.60 11.40 17.72
C ASP A 176 -27.14 10.93 17.66
N LEU A 177 -26.80 10.26 16.57
CA LEU A 177 -25.50 9.70 16.23
C LEU A 177 -25.18 9.92 14.75
N GLU A 178 -25.88 10.83 14.06
CA GLU A 178 -25.62 11.16 12.65
C GLU A 178 -24.13 11.49 12.40
N GLY A 179 -23.63 11.20 11.19
CA GLY A 179 -22.30 11.67 10.77
C GLY A 179 -21.08 10.98 11.40
N ASN A 180 -21.27 9.92 12.18
CA ASN A 180 -20.21 9.22 12.90
C ASN A 180 -19.53 8.09 12.09
N HIS A 181 -18.66 7.30 12.73
CA HIS A 181 -17.96 6.14 12.16
C HIS A 181 -18.49 4.79 12.68
N ILE A 182 -19.78 4.72 13.02
CA ILE A 182 -20.34 3.55 13.73
C ILE A 182 -20.70 2.44 12.74
N SER A 183 -20.11 1.27 12.95
CA SER A 183 -20.39 0.05 12.18
C SER A 183 -21.25 -0.99 12.92
N ASP A 184 -21.49 -0.80 14.21
CA ASP A 184 -22.18 -1.76 15.07
C ASP A 184 -23.05 -1.04 16.11
N LEU A 185 -24.36 -1.07 15.90
CA LEU A 185 -25.36 -0.54 16.84
C LEU A 185 -25.92 -1.60 17.79
N SER A 186 -25.51 -2.88 17.68
CA SER A 186 -25.98 -3.96 18.56
C SER A 186 -25.80 -3.69 20.06
N PRO A 187 -24.80 -2.90 20.54
CA PRO A 187 -24.74 -2.55 21.97
C PRO A 187 -25.99 -1.82 22.48
N LEU A 188 -26.73 -1.16 21.60
CA LEU A 188 -27.95 -0.39 21.94
C LEU A 188 -29.22 -1.25 21.98
N LEU A 189 -29.12 -2.58 21.73
CA LEU A 189 -30.26 -3.49 21.63
C LEU A 189 -31.26 -3.39 22.80
N PHE A 190 -30.74 -3.17 24.01
CA PHE A 190 -31.53 -3.15 25.25
C PHE A 190 -31.94 -1.76 25.71
N LEU A 191 -31.59 -0.69 24.98
CA LEU A 191 -32.07 0.65 25.30
C LEU A 191 -33.51 0.84 24.82
N ASN A 192 -34.36 1.39 25.69
CA ASN A 192 -35.75 1.70 25.38
C ASN A 192 -35.90 3.13 24.82
N VAL A 193 -35.23 3.36 23.69
CA VAL A 193 -35.22 4.63 22.97
C VAL A 193 -36.40 4.73 22.01
N ALA A 194 -37.04 5.90 21.98
CA ALA A 194 -38.11 6.23 21.05
C ALA A 194 -37.56 6.50 19.65
N THR A 195 -36.43 7.21 19.55
CA THR A 195 -35.75 7.51 18.28
C THR A 195 -34.24 7.36 18.42
N ILE A 196 -33.62 6.67 17.46
CA ILE A 196 -32.17 6.74 17.21
C ILE A 196 -32.01 7.25 15.77
N THR A 197 -31.26 8.32 15.58
CA THR A 197 -30.75 8.75 14.28
C THR A 197 -29.28 8.35 14.20
N ALA A 198 -28.89 7.59 13.18
CA ALA A 198 -27.52 7.15 12.93
C ALA A 198 -27.28 7.15 11.41
N THR A 199 -27.73 8.21 10.75
CA THR A 199 -27.57 8.43 9.31
C THR A 199 -26.14 8.87 8.99
N ASP A 200 -25.82 8.87 7.70
CA ASP A 200 -24.57 9.42 7.16
C ASP A 200 -23.28 8.93 7.84
N GLN A 201 -23.27 7.68 8.30
CA GLN A 201 -22.08 7.08 8.88
C GLN A 201 -20.98 6.90 7.85
N THR A 202 -19.72 7.02 8.25
CA THR A 202 -18.56 6.81 7.38
C THR A 202 -17.60 5.80 8.00
N VAL A 203 -17.38 4.67 7.32
CA VAL A 203 -16.48 3.61 7.82
C VAL A 203 -15.39 3.36 6.80
N THR A 204 -14.13 3.35 7.23
CA THR A 204 -12.99 3.08 6.35
C THR A 204 -12.43 1.69 6.58
N GLY A 205 -12.42 0.88 5.53
CA GLY A 205 -11.86 -0.46 5.49
C GLY A 205 -10.35 -0.49 5.19
N PRO A 206 -9.74 -1.69 5.26
CA PRO A 206 -8.37 -1.89 4.80
C PRO A 206 -8.23 -1.64 3.29
N ALA A 207 -7.00 -1.41 2.84
CA ALA A 207 -6.72 -1.29 1.41
C ALA A 207 -6.85 -2.65 0.71
N GLU A 208 -7.57 -2.68 -0.40
CA GLU A 208 -7.86 -3.89 -1.16
C GLU A 208 -7.04 -3.95 -2.45
N THR A 209 -6.54 -5.12 -2.83
CA THR A 209 -5.77 -5.26 -4.07
C THR A 209 -6.68 -5.46 -5.28
N PHE A 210 -6.36 -4.83 -6.41
CA PHE A 210 -7.05 -5.06 -7.67
C PHE A 210 -7.15 -6.56 -8.00
N GLY A 211 -8.36 -7.01 -8.37
CA GLY A 211 -8.67 -8.40 -8.67
C GLY A 211 -8.86 -9.30 -7.43
N ALA A 212 -8.73 -8.77 -6.21
CA ALA A 212 -9.12 -9.50 -5.01
C ALA A 212 -10.64 -9.61 -4.90
N THR A 213 -11.07 -10.71 -4.29
CA THR A 213 -12.44 -10.89 -3.83
C THR A 213 -12.57 -10.27 -2.44
N LEU A 214 -13.28 -9.15 -2.36
CA LEU A 214 -13.74 -8.55 -1.13
C LEU A 214 -14.97 -9.31 -0.63
N HIS A 215 -14.91 -9.79 0.60
CA HIS A 215 -16.11 -10.24 1.30
C HIS A 215 -16.81 -9.00 1.84
N GLU A 216 -18.14 -8.94 1.72
CA GLU A 216 -18.91 -7.82 2.27
C GLU A 216 -18.52 -7.51 3.72
N PRO A 217 -18.31 -6.23 4.08
CA PRO A 217 -18.08 -5.83 5.46
C PRO A 217 -19.16 -6.39 6.38
N VAL A 218 -18.78 -6.74 7.61
CA VAL A 218 -19.73 -7.21 8.62
C VAL A 218 -20.08 -6.02 9.51
N MET A 219 -21.33 -5.59 9.43
CA MET A 219 -21.88 -4.49 10.23
C MET A 219 -23.26 -4.91 10.74
N TYR A 220 -23.62 -4.42 11.92
CA TYR A 220 -24.83 -4.81 12.64
C TYR A 220 -25.68 -3.59 12.97
N ASP A 221 -26.98 -3.71 12.70
CA ASP A 221 -27.94 -2.74 13.19
C ASP A 221 -28.24 -2.94 14.68
N ARG A 222 -29.11 -2.10 15.24
CA ARG A 222 -29.48 -2.15 16.67
C ARG A 222 -30.09 -3.48 17.10
N TRP A 223 -30.60 -4.28 16.18
CA TRP A 223 -31.25 -5.56 16.44
C TRP A 223 -30.32 -6.75 16.23
N ASP A 224 -29.00 -6.50 16.15
CA ASP A 224 -28.00 -7.53 15.84
C ASP A 224 -28.25 -8.16 14.47
N SER A 225 -28.94 -7.44 13.58
CA SER A 225 -29.19 -7.88 12.21
C SER A 225 -28.12 -7.32 11.29
N ARG A 226 -27.59 -8.18 10.43
CA ARG A 226 -26.57 -7.78 9.47
C ARG A 226 -27.15 -6.80 8.45
N VAL A 227 -26.46 -5.68 8.22
CA VAL A 227 -26.90 -4.70 7.22
C VAL A 227 -26.66 -5.20 5.80
N GLU A 228 -27.45 -4.70 4.85
CA GLU A 228 -27.30 -4.98 3.44
C GLU A 228 -26.55 -3.84 2.74
N PHE A 229 -25.58 -4.19 1.91
CA PHE A 229 -24.81 -3.23 1.12
C PHE A 229 -25.39 -3.09 -0.28
N TYR A 230 -25.38 -1.86 -0.78
CA TYR A 230 -25.79 -1.50 -2.13
C TYR A 230 -24.66 -0.73 -2.81
N THR A 231 -24.41 -1.05 -4.07
CA THR A 231 -23.46 -0.30 -4.89
C THR A 231 -24.15 0.95 -5.45
N GLY A 232 -23.57 2.13 -5.27
CA GLY A 232 -24.04 3.35 -5.91
C GLY A 232 -23.88 3.30 -7.45
N PRO A 233 -24.57 4.19 -8.20
CA PRO A 233 -24.36 4.31 -9.64
C PRO A 233 -22.92 4.74 -9.96
N GLY A 234 -22.21 3.97 -10.78
CA GLY A 234 -20.86 4.32 -11.27
C GLY A 234 -19.70 3.52 -10.66
N THR A 235 -19.96 2.61 -9.72
CA THR A 235 -18.96 1.68 -9.20
C THR A 235 -18.99 0.34 -9.94
N GLU A 236 -17.90 0.01 -10.65
CA GLU A 236 -17.75 -1.28 -11.33
C GLU A 236 -17.35 -2.39 -10.32
N TYR A 237 -18.34 -2.97 -9.64
CA TYR A 237 -18.16 -4.24 -8.92
C TYR A 237 -19.06 -5.30 -9.54
N LYS A 238 -18.55 -6.52 -9.69
CA LYS A 238 -19.38 -7.66 -10.09
C LYS A 238 -19.76 -8.44 -8.84
N LEU A 239 -21.06 -8.40 -8.50
CA LEU A 239 -21.62 -9.29 -7.48
C LEU A 239 -21.36 -10.74 -7.90
N GLN A 240 -20.64 -11.48 -7.08
CA GLN A 240 -20.51 -12.93 -7.19
C GLN A 240 -21.60 -13.62 -6.37
N THR A 241 -21.73 -14.95 -6.51
CA THR A 241 -22.52 -15.76 -5.58
C THR A 241 -22.04 -15.55 -4.15
N ASN A 242 -22.95 -15.50 -3.17
CA ASN A 242 -22.67 -15.37 -1.73
C ASN A 242 -22.16 -14.00 -1.25
N ASN A 243 -22.61 -12.88 -1.84
CA ASN A 243 -22.30 -11.54 -1.34
C ASN A 243 -20.81 -11.15 -1.40
N ASP A 244 -20.09 -11.71 -2.37
CA ASP A 244 -18.69 -11.39 -2.67
C ASP A 244 -18.60 -10.35 -3.79
N PHE A 245 -17.62 -9.44 -3.70
CA PHE A 245 -17.32 -8.43 -4.71
C PHE A 245 -15.90 -8.58 -5.23
N VAL A 246 -15.66 -8.32 -6.51
CA VAL A 246 -14.29 -8.21 -7.05
C VAL A 246 -13.94 -6.76 -7.28
N VAL A 247 -12.80 -6.33 -6.74
CA VAL A 247 -12.26 -4.98 -6.99
C VAL A 247 -11.79 -4.89 -8.45
N THR A 248 -12.47 -4.08 -9.26
CA THR A 248 -12.16 -3.93 -10.70
C THR A 248 -11.56 -2.57 -11.07
N SER A 249 -11.27 -1.72 -10.09
CA SER A 249 -10.61 -0.42 -10.27
C SER A 249 -9.41 -0.27 -9.34
N THR A 250 -8.44 0.52 -9.75
CA THR A 250 -7.29 0.95 -8.93
C THR A 250 -7.55 2.28 -8.22
N THR A 251 -8.74 2.86 -8.40
CA THR A 251 -9.21 4.03 -7.65
C THR A 251 -9.95 3.57 -6.40
N SER A 252 -9.91 4.37 -5.32
CA SER A 252 -10.66 4.11 -4.09
C SER A 252 -12.11 3.71 -4.36
N GLY A 253 -12.57 2.72 -3.61
CA GLY A 253 -13.91 2.17 -3.68
C GLY A 253 -14.81 2.66 -2.57
N SER A 254 -16.12 2.60 -2.82
CA SER A 254 -17.12 2.95 -1.82
C SER A 254 -18.40 2.12 -2.01
N LEU A 255 -18.98 1.67 -0.89
CA LEU A 255 -20.26 0.97 -0.81
C LEU A 255 -21.18 1.77 0.11
N THR A 256 -22.45 1.89 -0.23
CA THR A 256 -23.45 2.47 0.68
C THR A 256 -24.26 1.35 1.31
N TRP A 257 -24.68 1.48 2.56
CA TRP A 257 -25.59 0.52 3.18
C TRP A 257 -26.87 1.17 3.64
N THR A 258 -27.92 0.36 3.70
CA THR A 258 -29.15 0.68 4.42
C THR A 258 -29.53 -0.51 5.29
N SER A 259 -30.15 -0.23 6.43
CA SER A 259 -30.62 -1.26 7.37
C SER A 259 -32.14 -1.41 7.35
N SER A 260 -32.64 -2.55 7.82
CA SER A 260 -34.03 -2.73 8.24
C SER A 260 -34.43 -1.79 9.38
N PHE A 261 -33.46 -1.30 10.18
CA PHE A 261 -33.65 -0.21 11.12
C PHE A 261 -33.66 1.13 10.38
N PRO A 262 -34.81 1.84 10.32
CA PRO A 262 -34.87 3.17 9.71
C PRO A 262 -33.93 4.11 10.47
N GLY A 263 -33.09 4.84 9.73
CA GLY A 263 -32.15 5.80 10.33
C GLY A 263 -30.76 5.24 10.61
N PHE A 264 -30.40 4.03 10.16
CA PHE A 264 -29.01 3.57 10.11
C PHE A 264 -28.54 3.39 8.67
N THR A 265 -27.77 4.36 8.19
CA THR A 265 -27.24 4.42 6.82
C THR A 265 -25.83 4.94 6.83
N GLY A 266 -25.06 4.60 5.80
CA GLY A 266 -23.73 5.16 5.67
C GLY A 266 -22.97 4.67 4.45
N THR A 267 -21.70 5.02 4.45
CA THR A 267 -20.74 4.79 3.37
C THR A 267 -19.51 4.06 3.89
N TYR A 268 -19.24 2.87 3.35
CA TYR A 268 -18.02 2.11 3.58
C TYR A 268 -17.03 2.39 2.46
N SER A 269 -15.89 2.97 2.79
CA SER A 269 -14.85 3.33 1.82
C SER A 269 -13.60 2.49 2.01
N PHE A 270 -12.89 2.20 0.93
CA PHE A 270 -11.62 1.49 0.97
C PHE A 270 -10.67 1.99 -0.11
N ALA A 271 -9.38 2.01 0.20
CA ALA A 271 -8.36 2.29 -0.81
C ALA A 271 -8.19 1.07 -1.73
N SER A 272 -7.82 1.30 -2.99
CA SER A 272 -7.45 0.21 -3.91
C SER A 272 -5.96 0.27 -4.24
N ALA A 273 -5.29 -0.86 -4.13
CA ALA A 273 -3.89 -1.06 -4.47
C ALA A 273 -3.75 -1.80 -5.80
N LEU A 274 -2.60 -1.64 -6.46
CA LEU A 274 -2.28 -2.41 -7.67
C LEU A 274 -2.32 -3.91 -7.39
N GLY A 275 -2.77 -4.67 -8.39
CA GLY A 275 -2.70 -6.13 -8.36
C GLY A 275 -1.25 -6.62 -8.33
N ILE A 276 -1.04 -7.85 -7.86
CA ILE A 276 0.30 -8.44 -7.76
C ILE A 276 0.45 -9.54 -8.81
N LEU A 277 1.48 -9.42 -9.66
CA LEU A 277 1.86 -10.49 -10.57
C LEU A 277 2.48 -11.65 -9.78
N THR A 278 2.03 -12.88 -10.02
CA THR A 278 2.65 -14.07 -9.42
C THR A 278 3.76 -14.59 -10.33
N PRO A 279 5.02 -14.61 -9.87
CA PRO A 279 6.14 -15.11 -10.66
C PRO A 279 6.09 -16.64 -10.81
N PRO A 280 6.68 -17.18 -11.89
CA PRO A 280 6.86 -18.62 -12.01
C PRO A 280 7.74 -19.17 -10.87
N THR A 281 7.43 -20.39 -10.44
CA THR A 281 8.18 -21.12 -9.40
C THR A 281 9.64 -21.33 -9.78
N THR A 282 9.91 -21.49 -11.07
CA THR A 282 11.27 -21.53 -11.60
C THR A 282 11.77 -20.14 -12.01
N GLY A 283 13.08 -19.91 -11.84
CA GLY A 283 13.74 -18.68 -12.29
C GLY A 283 13.74 -18.52 -13.82
N PRO A 284 13.89 -17.29 -14.34
CA PRO A 284 14.03 -17.05 -15.78
C PRO A 284 15.26 -17.77 -16.33
N GLY A 285 15.08 -18.48 -17.43
CA GLY A 285 16.10 -19.29 -18.11
C GLY A 285 16.36 -18.87 -19.54
N VAL A 286 17.08 -19.70 -20.30
CA VAL A 286 17.16 -19.57 -21.77
C VAL A 286 16.67 -20.86 -22.41
N ALA A 287 15.99 -20.76 -23.56
CA ALA A 287 15.55 -21.94 -24.30
C ALA A 287 16.72 -22.74 -24.91
N GLN A 288 17.86 -22.07 -25.15
CA GLN A 288 19.07 -22.67 -25.66
C GLN A 288 20.30 -21.90 -25.15
N LEU A 289 21.39 -22.62 -24.84
CA LEU A 289 22.64 -21.99 -24.44
C LEU A 289 23.22 -21.08 -25.53
N PRO A 290 23.79 -19.91 -25.18
CA PRO A 290 24.27 -18.96 -26.15
C PRO A 290 25.56 -19.42 -26.82
N ALA A 291 25.57 -19.30 -28.14
CA ALA A 291 26.74 -19.48 -28.98
C ALA A 291 26.78 -18.37 -30.03
N VAL A 292 27.99 -18.03 -30.49
CA VAL A 292 28.17 -17.00 -31.51
C VAL A 292 27.28 -17.31 -32.72
N THR A 293 26.47 -16.32 -33.12
CA THR A 293 25.42 -16.32 -34.17
C THR A 293 24.19 -17.19 -33.95
N VAL A 294 24.15 -17.98 -32.88
CA VAL A 294 22.97 -18.78 -32.55
C VAL A 294 22.00 -17.88 -31.80
N LYS A 295 20.79 -17.70 -32.33
CA LYS A 295 19.78 -16.87 -31.68
C LYS A 295 19.32 -17.52 -30.38
N THR A 296 19.61 -16.89 -29.26
CA THR A 296 19.20 -17.35 -27.93
C THR A 296 17.91 -16.67 -27.53
N HIS A 297 16.92 -17.46 -27.11
CA HIS A 297 15.62 -16.97 -26.68
C HIS A 297 15.54 -16.98 -25.15
N ALA A 298 15.05 -15.87 -24.57
CA ALA A 298 14.73 -15.79 -23.16
C ALA A 298 13.55 -16.72 -22.84
N ALA A 299 13.58 -17.32 -21.66
CA ALA A 299 12.50 -18.16 -21.14
C ALA A 299 12.06 -17.62 -19.77
N PRO A 300 11.19 -16.59 -19.73
CA PRO A 300 10.81 -15.91 -18.50
C PRO A 300 9.85 -16.71 -17.60
N GLY A 301 9.36 -17.86 -18.06
CA GLY A 301 8.37 -18.70 -17.38
C GLY A 301 6.94 -18.18 -17.52
N VAL A 302 6.00 -18.85 -16.84
CA VAL A 302 4.58 -18.50 -16.85
C VAL A 302 4.26 -17.60 -15.65
N TRP A 303 3.62 -16.46 -15.91
CA TRP A 303 3.19 -15.50 -14.90
C TRP A 303 1.67 -15.55 -14.75
N LEU A 304 1.18 -15.31 -13.54
CA LEU A 304 -0.25 -15.13 -13.28
C LEU A 304 -0.57 -13.69 -12.85
N PRO A 305 -1.72 -13.14 -13.26
CA PRO A 305 -2.65 -13.70 -14.25
C PRO A 305 -2.00 -13.84 -15.64
N TYR A 306 -2.60 -14.67 -16.50
CA TYR A 306 -2.11 -14.87 -17.88
C TYR A 306 -2.21 -13.56 -18.70
N GLN A 307 -1.56 -13.52 -19.87
CA GLN A 307 -1.57 -12.39 -20.81
C GLN A 307 -0.82 -11.11 -20.37
N VAL A 308 0.28 -11.28 -19.61
CA VAL A 308 1.20 -10.19 -19.27
C VAL A 308 2.01 -9.68 -20.48
N ASN A 309 2.48 -8.44 -20.39
CA ASN A 309 3.46 -7.86 -21.32
C ASN A 309 4.90 -8.10 -20.81
N TYR A 310 5.82 -8.34 -21.75
CA TYR A 310 7.24 -8.57 -21.45
C TYR A 310 8.14 -7.51 -22.11
N GLY A 311 8.97 -6.85 -21.30
CA GLY A 311 10.13 -6.08 -21.72
C GLY A 311 11.43 -6.82 -21.37
N TYR A 312 12.49 -6.65 -22.17
CA TYR A 312 13.78 -7.30 -21.93
C TYR A 312 14.93 -6.30 -22.02
N GLN A 313 16.03 -6.63 -21.35
CA GLN A 313 17.34 -6.01 -21.55
C GLN A 313 18.43 -7.07 -21.37
N TRP A 314 19.27 -7.27 -22.38
CA TRP A 314 20.41 -8.21 -22.32
C TRP A 314 21.67 -7.53 -21.80
N PHE A 315 22.51 -8.30 -21.11
CA PHE A 315 23.74 -7.86 -20.46
C PHE A 315 24.92 -8.74 -20.89
N ARG A 316 26.09 -8.13 -21.09
CA ARG A 316 27.39 -8.77 -21.31
C ARG A 316 28.29 -8.47 -20.13
N ASN A 317 28.73 -9.50 -19.42
CA ASN A 317 29.56 -9.37 -18.21
C ASN A 317 28.97 -8.38 -17.19
N GLY A 318 27.64 -8.36 -17.04
CA GLY A 318 26.93 -7.45 -16.15
C GLY A 318 26.68 -6.04 -16.71
N VAL A 319 27.15 -5.72 -17.91
CA VAL A 319 26.93 -4.41 -18.56
C VAL A 319 25.84 -4.53 -19.62
N ALA A 320 24.88 -3.60 -19.62
CA ALA A 320 23.79 -3.59 -20.60
C ALA A 320 24.33 -3.51 -22.04
N ILE A 321 23.78 -4.33 -22.92
CA ILE A 321 24.07 -4.29 -24.36
C ILE A 321 23.06 -3.30 -24.99
N PRO A 322 23.51 -2.13 -25.49
CA PRO A 322 22.59 -1.13 -26.02
C PRO A 322 21.71 -1.69 -27.16
N GLY A 323 20.40 -1.43 -27.08
CA GLY A 323 19.41 -1.87 -28.07
C GLY A 323 19.06 -3.36 -28.03
N ALA A 324 19.67 -4.15 -27.14
CA ALA A 324 19.32 -5.56 -26.97
C ALA A 324 18.11 -5.71 -26.03
N THR A 325 16.93 -5.34 -26.52
CA THR A 325 15.68 -5.30 -25.73
C THR A 325 14.60 -6.28 -26.19
N SER A 326 14.93 -7.14 -27.16
CA SER A 326 14.04 -8.21 -27.63
C SER A 326 14.09 -9.42 -26.69
N GLY A 327 13.03 -10.24 -26.67
CA GLY A 327 12.99 -11.56 -26.01
C GLY A 327 13.98 -12.58 -26.58
N SER A 328 14.87 -12.16 -27.48
CA SER A 328 15.96 -12.95 -28.01
C SER A 328 17.19 -12.08 -28.28
N TYR A 329 18.37 -12.68 -28.21
CA TYR A 329 19.63 -12.05 -28.57
C TYR A 329 20.50 -13.02 -29.39
N THR A 330 21.15 -12.49 -30.42
CA THR A 330 22.10 -13.25 -31.25
C THR A 330 23.52 -12.82 -30.87
N PRO A 331 24.29 -13.65 -30.14
CA PRO A 331 25.65 -13.30 -29.73
C PRO A 331 26.55 -13.05 -30.94
N LYS A 332 27.32 -11.97 -30.88
CA LYS A 332 28.31 -11.58 -31.90
C LYS A 332 29.67 -12.19 -31.55
N SER A 333 30.63 -12.09 -32.47
CA SER A 333 32.01 -12.53 -32.18
C SER A 333 32.63 -11.80 -30.99
N SER A 334 32.25 -10.54 -30.74
CA SER A 334 32.64 -9.76 -29.56
C SER A 334 32.10 -10.29 -28.23
N ASP A 335 31.07 -11.15 -28.26
CA ASP A 335 30.49 -11.78 -27.08
C ASP A 335 31.23 -13.07 -26.68
N LEU A 336 32.13 -13.59 -27.53
CA LEU A 336 32.79 -14.88 -27.32
C LEU A 336 33.48 -14.97 -25.94
N GLY A 337 33.10 -15.98 -25.15
CA GLY A 337 33.64 -16.20 -23.80
C GLY A 337 33.05 -15.30 -22.71
N ALA A 338 32.31 -14.25 -23.08
CA ALA A 338 31.61 -13.40 -22.13
C ALA A 338 30.46 -14.15 -21.44
N LYS A 339 30.06 -13.65 -20.27
CA LYS A 339 28.88 -14.09 -19.54
C LYS A 339 27.68 -13.25 -19.98
N LEU A 340 26.69 -13.87 -20.62
CA LEU A 340 25.42 -13.23 -20.96
C LEU A 340 24.37 -13.48 -19.88
N SER A 341 23.55 -12.47 -19.60
CA SER A 341 22.32 -12.58 -18.82
C SER A 341 21.27 -11.62 -19.40
N TYR A 342 20.03 -11.69 -18.92
CA TYR A 342 19.01 -10.70 -19.23
C TYR A 342 18.20 -10.35 -17.97
N VAL A 343 17.64 -9.14 -17.97
CA VAL A 343 16.56 -8.73 -17.09
C VAL A 343 15.27 -8.77 -17.90
N VAL A 344 14.23 -9.41 -17.36
CA VAL A 344 12.86 -9.33 -17.88
C VAL A 344 12.04 -8.42 -16.98
N THR A 345 11.35 -7.47 -17.57
CA THR A 345 10.34 -6.63 -16.95
C THR A 345 8.97 -7.14 -17.36
N VAL A 346 8.08 -7.40 -16.40
CA VAL A 346 6.75 -7.94 -16.63
C VAL A 346 5.74 -6.92 -16.14
N SER A 347 4.79 -6.56 -17.00
CA SER A 347 3.79 -5.53 -16.71
C SER A 347 2.42 -5.94 -17.23
N LEU A 348 1.38 -5.59 -16.49
CA LEU A 348 -0.02 -5.72 -16.88
C LEU A 348 -0.74 -4.47 -16.35
N PRO A 349 -1.68 -3.85 -17.09
CA PRO A 349 -2.44 -2.69 -16.59
C PRO A 349 -3.06 -3.00 -15.23
N ASP A 350 -3.02 -2.04 -14.31
CA ASP A 350 -3.53 -2.19 -12.94
C ASP A 350 -2.78 -3.19 -12.03
N TYR A 351 -1.65 -3.74 -12.50
CA TYR A 351 -0.74 -4.56 -11.70
C TYR A 351 0.61 -3.89 -11.48
N ALA A 352 1.21 -4.12 -10.32
CA ALA A 352 2.57 -3.71 -10.02
C ALA A 352 3.56 -4.38 -10.99
N THR A 353 4.39 -3.57 -11.64
CA THR A 353 5.43 -4.07 -12.56
C THR A 353 6.50 -4.82 -11.77
N GLN A 354 6.93 -5.97 -12.28
CA GLN A 354 8.00 -6.77 -11.66
C GLN A 354 9.18 -6.97 -12.60
N THR A 355 10.35 -7.20 -12.01
CA THR A 355 11.57 -7.53 -12.77
C THR A 355 12.24 -8.78 -12.23
N ARG A 356 12.83 -9.58 -13.12
CA ARG A 356 13.66 -10.74 -12.73
C ARG A 356 14.91 -10.82 -13.60
N THR A 357 16.00 -11.25 -13.00
CA THR A 357 17.29 -11.43 -13.68
C THR A 357 17.57 -12.92 -13.91
N SER A 358 17.98 -13.29 -15.12
CA SER A 358 18.41 -14.65 -15.44
C SER A 358 19.75 -14.99 -14.78
N PRO A 359 20.09 -16.29 -14.61
CA PRO A 359 21.47 -16.71 -14.45
C PRO A 359 22.37 -16.21 -15.58
N THR A 360 23.69 -16.32 -15.38
CA THR A 360 24.67 -16.00 -16.42
C THR A 360 25.06 -17.24 -17.23
N TYR A 361 25.16 -17.09 -18.55
CA TYR A 361 25.53 -18.13 -19.50
C TYR A 361 26.77 -17.74 -20.29
N ARG A 362 27.77 -18.62 -20.40
CA ARG A 362 28.97 -18.35 -21.19
C ARG A 362 28.70 -18.53 -22.68
N VAL A 363 29.13 -17.58 -23.50
CA VAL A 363 28.98 -17.66 -24.95
C VAL A 363 30.04 -18.58 -25.56
N ALA A 364 29.59 -19.68 -26.15
CA ALA A 364 30.45 -20.61 -26.87
C ALA A 364 30.80 -20.10 -28.28
N GLY A 365 32.00 -20.45 -28.76
CA GLY A 365 32.39 -20.23 -30.15
C GLY A 365 31.82 -21.32 -31.07
N ARG A 366 31.62 -20.98 -32.35
CA ARG A 366 31.24 -21.99 -33.37
C ARG A 366 32.33 -23.07 -33.48
N PRO A 367 31.97 -24.35 -33.67
CA PRO A 367 32.96 -25.37 -33.97
C PRO A 367 33.49 -25.22 -35.40
N PHE A 368 34.75 -25.62 -35.63
CA PHE A 368 35.25 -25.86 -36.98
C PHE A 368 34.61 -27.13 -37.55
N THR A 369 34.13 -27.07 -38.79
CA THR A 369 33.44 -28.21 -39.43
C THR A 369 34.41 -29.23 -40.00
N LYS A 370 35.66 -28.84 -40.29
CA LYS A 370 36.74 -29.74 -40.70
C LYS A 370 38.04 -29.36 -40.02
N THR A 371 38.70 -30.34 -39.41
CA THR A 371 40.04 -30.21 -38.80
C THR A 371 40.79 -31.52 -38.98
N SER A 372 42.05 -31.47 -39.40
CA SER A 372 42.90 -32.66 -39.57
C SER A 372 44.17 -32.55 -38.74
N ALA A 373 44.74 -33.70 -38.37
CA ALA A 373 46.06 -33.74 -37.75
C ALA A 373 47.12 -33.21 -38.73
N PRO A 374 48.06 -32.36 -38.28
CA PRO A 374 49.16 -31.92 -39.12
C PRO A 374 50.15 -33.06 -39.38
N ALA A 375 50.90 -32.97 -40.48
CA ALA A 375 51.97 -33.88 -40.84
C ALA A 375 53.34 -33.16 -40.74
N ILE A 376 54.37 -33.89 -40.34
CA ILE A 376 55.76 -33.41 -40.37
C ILE A 376 56.41 -33.96 -41.64
N ASN A 377 56.88 -33.07 -42.51
CA ASN A 377 57.52 -33.41 -43.78
C ASN A 377 59.00 -32.95 -43.80
N GLY A 378 59.82 -33.62 -44.62
CA GLY A 378 61.24 -33.35 -44.77
C GLY A 378 62.12 -34.43 -44.13
N THR A 379 63.44 -34.23 -44.17
CA THR A 379 64.41 -35.19 -43.64
C THR A 379 64.45 -35.12 -42.11
N THR A 380 64.03 -36.19 -41.44
CA THR A 380 64.04 -36.31 -39.97
C THR A 380 65.42 -36.69 -39.44
N ARG A 381 66.42 -35.83 -39.67
CA ARG A 381 67.81 -35.99 -39.19
C ARG A 381 68.27 -34.70 -38.50
N VAL A 382 69.13 -34.84 -37.51
CA VAL A 382 69.73 -33.68 -36.81
C VAL A 382 70.39 -32.75 -37.82
N GLY A 383 70.16 -31.44 -37.68
CA GLY A 383 70.68 -30.40 -38.57
C GLY A 383 69.75 -30.03 -39.74
N HIS A 384 68.78 -30.88 -40.09
CA HIS A 384 67.82 -30.62 -41.16
C HIS A 384 66.60 -29.84 -40.68
N ILE A 385 65.94 -29.15 -41.61
CA ILE A 385 64.67 -28.44 -41.37
C ILE A 385 63.52 -29.37 -41.73
N VAL A 386 62.59 -29.55 -40.79
CA VAL A 386 61.30 -30.19 -41.02
C VAL A 386 60.19 -29.14 -41.12
N THR A 387 59.16 -29.43 -41.90
CA THR A 387 58.04 -28.52 -42.19
C THR A 387 56.71 -29.13 -41.76
N ALA A 388 55.88 -28.35 -41.07
CA ALA A 388 54.55 -28.74 -40.63
C ALA A 388 53.50 -28.42 -41.70
N THR A 389 52.83 -29.46 -42.21
CA THR A 389 51.70 -29.34 -43.14
C THR A 389 50.38 -29.55 -42.38
N ARG A 390 49.49 -28.54 -42.39
CA ARG A 390 48.32 -28.46 -41.47
C ARG A 390 47.15 -29.40 -41.80
N GLY A 391 47.07 -29.94 -43.01
CA GLY A 391 45.86 -30.61 -43.52
C GLY A 391 44.70 -29.63 -43.79
N PRO A 392 43.53 -30.14 -44.23
CA PRO A 392 42.36 -29.30 -44.53
C PRO A 392 41.66 -28.78 -43.27
N TRP A 393 41.25 -27.51 -43.30
CA TRP A 393 40.47 -26.86 -42.25
C TRP A 393 39.27 -26.12 -42.86
N SER A 394 38.11 -26.13 -42.18
CA SER A 394 36.91 -25.44 -42.65
C SER A 394 36.18 -24.75 -41.48
N PRO A 395 35.68 -23.51 -41.67
CA PRO A 395 35.67 -22.71 -42.91
C PRO A 395 37.03 -22.06 -43.26
N ALA A 396 37.17 -21.47 -44.46
CA ALA A 396 38.39 -20.75 -44.87
C ALA A 396 38.65 -19.47 -44.03
N GLY A 397 39.84 -18.87 -44.17
CA GLY A 397 40.22 -17.64 -43.45
C GLY A 397 40.46 -17.87 -41.96
N ILE A 398 41.20 -18.93 -41.61
CA ILE A 398 41.63 -19.28 -40.26
C ILE A 398 43.09 -18.87 -40.09
N SER A 399 43.43 -18.27 -38.95
CA SER A 399 44.82 -18.00 -38.56
C SER A 399 45.40 -19.20 -37.81
N PHE A 400 46.66 -19.52 -38.07
CA PHE A 400 47.31 -20.69 -37.51
C PHE A 400 48.57 -20.33 -36.74
N THR A 401 48.73 -20.94 -35.57
CA THR A 401 49.97 -20.89 -34.79
C THR A 401 50.54 -22.30 -34.65
N TYR A 402 51.86 -22.39 -34.55
CA TYR A 402 52.58 -23.64 -34.42
C TYR A 402 53.30 -23.71 -33.07
N ARG A 403 53.42 -24.92 -32.53
CA ARG A 403 54.28 -25.23 -31.40
C ARG A 403 54.92 -26.58 -31.64
N TRP A 404 56.25 -26.62 -31.74
CA TRP A 404 56.99 -27.87 -31.77
C TRP A 404 57.22 -28.35 -30.35
N ASN A 405 57.08 -29.66 -30.13
CA ASN A 405 57.24 -30.28 -28.83
C ASN A 405 58.23 -31.46 -28.92
N ARG A 406 59.07 -31.59 -27.89
CA ARG A 406 59.98 -32.72 -27.66
C ARG A 406 59.45 -33.52 -26.47
N ASP A 407 59.14 -34.80 -26.68
CA ASP A 407 58.53 -35.69 -25.69
C ASP A 407 57.29 -35.07 -25.02
N GLY A 408 56.45 -34.43 -25.82
CA GLY A 408 55.25 -33.74 -25.37
C GLY A 408 55.47 -32.38 -24.70
N LYS A 409 56.72 -31.94 -24.48
CA LYS A 409 57.05 -30.64 -23.89
C LYS A 409 57.36 -29.58 -24.95
N PRO A 410 56.87 -28.33 -24.80
CA PRO A 410 57.15 -27.26 -25.75
C PRO A 410 58.65 -26.98 -25.91
N ILE A 411 59.12 -26.91 -27.15
CA ILE A 411 60.47 -26.44 -27.47
C ILE A 411 60.45 -24.91 -27.51
N ALA A 412 61.26 -24.27 -26.67
CA ALA A 412 61.31 -22.81 -26.56
C ALA A 412 61.62 -22.15 -27.91
N GLY A 413 60.83 -21.13 -28.29
CA GLY A 413 61.00 -20.39 -29.55
C GLY A 413 60.55 -21.12 -30.83
N ALA A 414 60.29 -22.42 -30.77
CA ALA A 414 59.91 -23.23 -31.93
C ALA A 414 58.42 -23.05 -32.28
N THR A 415 58.10 -21.91 -32.90
CA THR A 415 56.72 -21.46 -33.17
C THR A 415 56.41 -21.24 -34.65
N LYS A 416 57.40 -21.44 -35.52
CA LYS A 416 57.26 -21.31 -36.98
C LYS A 416 56.69 -22.60 -37.57
N SER A 417 56.17 -22.52 -38.80
CA SER A 417 55.74 -23.68 -39.59
C SER A 417 56.90 -24.64 -39.92
N THR A 418 58.14 -24.20 -39.74
CA THR A 418 59.36 -24.99 -39.94
C THR A 418 60.18 -25.04 -38.65
N TYR A 419 60.91 -26.14 -38.44
CA TYR A 419 61.81 -26.31 -37.30
C TYR A 419 63.11 -26.99 -37.73
N LYS A 420 64.26 -26.42 -37.32
CA LYS A 420 65.57 -27.03 -37.53
C LYS A 420 65.85 -28.00 -36.38
N LEU A 421 65.98 -29.28 -36.70
CA LEU A 421 66.29 -30.32 -35.73
C LEU A 421 67.68 -30.08 -35.14
N THR A 422 67.77 -30.07 -33.82
CA THR A 422 69.00 -29.86 -33.05
C THR A 422 69.53 -31.19 -32.53
N SER A 423 70.77 -31.22 -32.04
CA SER A 423 71.34 -32.41 -31.40
C SER A 423 70.51 -32.87 -30.18
N ALA A 424 69.86 -31.94 -29.49
CA ALA A 424 68.98 -32.24 -28.36
C ALA A 424 67.65 -32.91 -28.77
N ASP A 425 67.34 -32.99 -30.06
CA ASP A 425 66.15 -33.67 -30.59
C ASP A 425 66.41 -35.13 -30.97
N ALA A 426 67.68 -35.57 -30.99
CA ALA A 426 68.04 -36.91 -31.42
C ALA A 426 67.39 -37.98 -30.52
N HIS A 427 66.77 -38.98 -31.14
CA HIS A 427 66.04 -40.08 -30.51
C HIS A 427 64.80 -39.69 -29.67
N HIS A 428 64.50 -38.40 -29.56
CA HIS A 428 63.33 -37.87 -28.88
C HIS A 428 62.11 -37.81 -29.81
N ALA A 429 60.91 -37.88 -29.24
CA ALA A 429 59.67 -37.78 -29.99
C ALA A 429 59.38 -36.32 -30.33
N ILE A 430 59.51 -35.96 -31.60
CA ILE A 430 59.20 -34.62 -32.10
C ILE A 430 57.79 -34.60 -32.69
N THR A 431 56.96 -33.71 -32.17
CA THR A 431 55.59 -33.46 -32.66
C THR A 431 55.39 -31.97 -32.93
N VAL A 432 54.41 -31.63 -33.76
CA VAL A 432 53.96 -30.26 -33.95
C VAL A 432 52.47 -30.14 -33.63
N THR A 433 52.12 -29.20 -32.74
CA THR A 433 50.75 -28.80 -32.48
C THR A 433 50.40 -27.57 -33.31
N VAL A 434 49.35 -27.69 -34.12
CA VAL A 434 48.78 -26.60 -34.92
C VAL A 434 47.47 -26.17 -34.26
N THR A 435 47.39 -24.89 -33.91
CA THR A 435 46.19 -24.28 -33.34
C THR A 435 45.56 -23.36 -34.37
N GLY A 436 44.31 -23.63 -34.72
CA GLY A 436 43.49 -22.78 -35.58
C GLY A 436 42.64 -21.83 -34.77
N ALA A 437 42.68 -20.54 -35.12
CA ALA A 437 41.88 -19.49 -34.51
C ALA A 437 41.16 -18.67 -35.59
N LYS A 438 39.88 -18.41 -35.37
CA LYS A 438 39.04 -17.58 -36.24
C LYS A 438 38.03 -16.83 -35.38
N SER A 439 37.81 -15.55 -35.66
CA SER A 439 36.83 -14.73 -34.93
C SER A 439 35.44 -15.39 -34.92
N GLY A 440 34.85 -15.55 -33.73
CA GLY A 440 33.56 -16.23 -33.54
C GLY A 440 33.61 -17.77 -33.50
N TYR A 441 34.79 -18.39 -33.64
CA TYR A 441 34.97 -19.85 -33.55
C TYR A 441 35.71 -20.23 -32.27
N ALA A 442 35.42 -21.43 -31.76
CA ALA A 442 36.18 -22.01 -30.67
C ALA A 442 37.59 -22.40 -31.16
N THR A 443 38.63 -21.84 -30.54
CA THR A 443 40.02 -22.18 -30.85
C THR A 443 40.22 -23.68 -30.72
N THR A 444 40.82 -24.30 -31.74
CA THR A 444 40.97 -25.77 -31.81
C THR A 444 42.39 -26.13 -32.18
N SER A 445 42.96 -27.11 -31.47
CA SER A 445 44.32 -27.60 -31.69
C SER A 445 44.33 -29.03 -32.20
N ARG A 446 45.32 -29.36 -33.04
CA ARG A 446 45.61 -30.71 -33.52
C ARG A 446 47.11 -30.96 -33.47
N THR A 447 47.54 -32.13 -33.04
CA THR A 447 48.95 -32.50 -32.92
C THR A 447 49.29 -33.59 -33.93
N SER A 448 50.47 -33.49 -34.55
CA SER A 448 50.94 -34.50 -35.50
C SER A 448 51.27 -35.82 -34.81
N PRO A 449 51.33 -36.93 -35.55
CA PRO A 449 52.12 -38.08 -35.14
C PRO A 449 53.57 -37.67 -34.84
N ALA A 450 54.24 -38.44 -33.98
CA ALA A 450 55.64 -38.18 -33.62
C ALA A 450 56.61 -38.70 -34.68
N VAL A 451 57.68 -37.95 -34.91
CA VAL A 451 58.87 -38.41 -35.65
C VAL A 451 60.06 -38.48 -34.69
N LYS A 452 61.02 -39.38 -34.96
CA LYS A 452 62.23 -39.54 -34.14
C LYS A 452 63.47 -39.24 -34.98
N PRO A 453 64.10 -38.06 -34.80
CA PRO A 453 65.34 -37.73 -35.49
C PRO A 453 66.49 -38.68 -35.11
N THR A 454 67.33 -39.06 -36.07
CA THR A 454 68.57 -39.79 -35.80
C THR A 454 69.79 -38.95 -36.11
N PHE A 455 70.94 -39.34 -35.53
CA PHE A 455 72.24 -38.90 -36.03
C PHE A 455 72.54 -39.50 -37.41
N HIS A 456 73.57 -38.97 -38.04
CA HIS A 456 73.97 -39.38 -39.37
C HIS A 456 74.57 -40.78 -39.40
#